data_AF-A0A7K3Y7U5-F1
#
_entry.id   AF-A0A7K3Y7U5-F1
#
_cell.length_a   1.000
_cell.length_b   1.000
_cell.length_c   1.000
_cell.angle_alpha   90.00
_cell.angle_beta   90.00
_cell.angle_gamma   90.00
#
_symmetry.space_group_name_H-M   'P 1'
#
loop_
_entity.id
_entity.type
_entity.pdbx_description
1 polymer ?
#
loop_
_entity_poly.entity_id
_entity_poly.type
_entity_poly.pdbx_seq_one_letter_code
_entity_poly.pdbx_strand_id
1 'polypeptide(L)' 'EIVVGDEISMDSMRLWDKETGASLDKDVYRFSKGDVMETYAGVAERILAPPLDDRV' A
#
# COMPACT_ATOMS: atom_id res chain seq x y z
N GLU A 1 26.01 -11.08 -11.75
CA GLU A 1 25.20 -10.77 -10.56
C GLU A 1 23.97 -9.99 -11.01
N ILE A 2 22.81 -10.22 -10.42
CA ILE A 2 21.58 -9.49 -10.72
C ILE A 2 21.20 -8.67 -9.48
N VAL A 3 20.97 -7.38 -9.67
CA VAL A 3 20.60 -6.44 -8.60
C VAL A 3 19.28 -5.78 -8.98
N VAL A 4 18.40 -5.62 -8.00
CA VAL A 4 17.13 -4.90 -8.16
C VAL A 4 17.38 -3.40 -8.04
N GLY A 5 16.88 -2.62 -9.00
CA GLY A 5 16.88 -1.15 -8.96
C GLY A 5 15.47 -0.59 -8.84
N ASP A 6 15.35 0.72 -9.04
CA ASP A 6 14.08 1.47 -9.04
C ASP A 6 13.36 1.44 -7.67
N GLU A 7 12.03 1.52 -7.65
CA GLU A 7 11.22 1.65 -6.44
C GLU A 7 10.17 0.55 -6.26
N ILE A 8 9.89 0.24 -5.00
CA ILE A 8 8.76 -0.60 -4.59
C ILE A 8 7.87 0.30 -3.74
N SER A 9 6.84 0.87 -4.37
CA SER A 9 5.93 1.81 -3.73
C SER A 9 4.49 1.63 -4.24
N MET A 10 3.54 2.37 -3.67
CA MET A 10 2.13 2.34 -4.08
C MET A 10 1.93 2.90 -5.51
N ASP A 11 2.98 3.51 -6.07
CA ASP A 11 3.03 3.93 -7.47
C ASP A 11 3.34 2.77 -8.43
N SER A 12 4.23 1.86 -8.00
CA SER A 12 4.75 0.75 -8.82
C SER A 12 4.07 -0.60 -8.55
N MET A 13 3.17 -0.68 -7.56
CA MET A 13 2.43 -1.89 -7.19
C MET A 13 0.91 -1.69 -7.28
N ARG A 14 0.15 -2.80 -7.38
CA ARG A 14 -1.27 -2.81 -7.03
C ARG A 14 -1.48 -3.44 -5.67
N LEU A 15 -2.11 -2.71 -4.78
CA LEU A 15 -2.41 -3.11 -3.40
C LEU A 15 -3.91 -3.04 -3.24
N TRP A 16 -4.55 -4.17 -2.94
CA TRP A 16 -5.99 -4.19 -2.70
C TRP A 16 -6.26 -4.54 -1.25
N ASP A 17 -7.21 -3.83 -0.67
CA ASP A 17 -7.73 -4.18 0.63
C ASP A 17 -8.37 -5.58 0.57
N LYS A 18 -7.96 -6.46 1.48
CA LYS A 18 -8.32 -7.89 1.42
C LYS A 18 -9.82 -8.13 1.59
N GLU A 19 -10.49 -7.33 2.40
CA GLU A 19 -11.90 -7.52 2.74
C GLU A 19 -12.81 -6.86 1.71
N THR A 20 -12.45 -5.64 1.27
CA THR A 20 -13.31 -4.81 0.41
C THR A 20 -12.95 -4.87 -1.07
N GLY A 21 -11.73 -5.30 -1.41
CA GLY A 21 -11.19 -5.20 -2.77
C GLY A 21 -10.91 -3.75 -3.21
N ALA A 22 -10.96 -2.78 -2.30
CA ALA A 22 -10.67 -1.39 -2.61
C ALA A 22 -9.20 -1.22 -3.03
N SER A 23 -8.95 -0.35 -4.02
CA SER A 23 -7.59 -0.01 -4.43
C SER A 23 -6.92 0.84 -3.35
N LEU A 24 -5.72 0.44 -2.93
CA LEU A 24 -4.87 1.12 -1.95
C LEU A 24 -3.57 1.64 -2.61
N ASP A 25 -3.63 1.90 -3.91
CA ASP A 25 -2.49 2.23 -4.76
C ASP A 25 -2.83 3.40 -5.69
N LYS A 26 -1.92 3.74 -6.61
CA LYS A 26 -2.10 4.87 -7.55
C LYS A 26 -3.34 4.77 -8.43
N ASP A 27 -4.01 3.62 -8.52
CA ASP A 27 -5.33 3.49 -9.15
C ASP A 27 -6.41 4.36 -8.46
N VAL A 28 -6.19 4.77 -7.19
CA VAL A 28 -7.02 5.78 -6.52
C VAL A 28 -6.98 7.11 -7.28
N TYR A 29 -5.78 7.56 -7.66
CA TYR A 29 -5.60 8.76 -8.49
C TYR A 29 -6.08 8.53 -9.92
N ARG A 30 -5.68 7.41 -10.56
CA ARG A 30 -5.98 7.16 -11.99
C ARG A 30 -7.49 7.13 -12.29
N PHE A 31 -8.28 6.65 -11.34
CA PHE A 31 -9.72 6.47 -11.51
C PHE A 31 -10.56 7.34 -10.57
N SER A 32 -9.97 8.36 -9.95
CA SER A 32 -10.65 9.30 -9.05
C SER A 32 -11.47 8.61 -7.95
N LYS A 33 -10.90 7.57 -7.31
CA LYS A 33 -11.60 6.74 -6.30
C LYS A 33 -11.51 7.29 -4.87
N GLY A 34 -10.88 8.45 -4.67
CA GLY A 34 -10.71 9.06 -3.35
C GLY A 34 -9.44 9.89 -3.26
N ASP A 35 -8.99 10.15 -2.03
CA ASP A 35 -7.75 10.86 -1.74
C ASP A 35 -6.55 9.90 -1.76
N VAL A 36 -5.60 10.16 -2.66
CA VAL A 36 -4.41 9.33 -2.83
C VAL A 36 -3.44 9.46 -1.65
N MET A 37 -3.32 10.65 -1.05
CA MET A 37 -2.40 10.88 0.06
C MET A 37 -2.91 10.22 1.34
N GLU A 38 -4.21 10.30 1.59
CA GLU A 38 -4.85 9.58 2.70
C GLU A 38 -4.70 8.05 2.53
N THR A 39 -4.91 7.55 1.30
CA THR A 39 -4.71 6.13 0.98
C THR A 39 -3.27 5.68 1.27
N TYR A 40 -2.28 6.45 0.83
CA TYR A 40 -0.86 6.10 1.01
C TYR A 40 -0.46 6.16 2.49
N ALA A 41 -0.97 7.14 3.24
CA ALA A 41 -0.76 7.21 4.68
C ALA A 41 -1.32 5.98 5.40
N GLY A 42 -2.53 5.52 5.03
CA GLY A 42 -3.12 4.30 5.57
C GLY A 42 -2.33 3.03 5.24
N VAL A 43 -1.78 2.93 4.03
CA VAL A 43 -0.88 1.81 3.67
C VAL A 43 0.40 1.85 4.50
N ALA A 44 1.02 3.03 4.64
CA ALA A 44 2.23 3.20 5.45
C ALA A 44 1.98 2.83 6.91
N GLU A 45 0.85 3.25 7.49
CA GLU A 45 0.46 2.90 8.86
C GLU A 45 0.35 1.37 9.03
N ARG A 46 -0.29 0.66 8.10
CA ARG A 46 -0.42 -0.81 8.17
C ARG A 46 0.93 -1.54 8.10
N ILE A 47 1.86 -1.05 7.27
CA ILE A 47 3.17 -1.69 7.06
C ILE A 47 4.14 -1.37 8.21
N LEU A 48 4.09 -0.14 8.71
CA LEU A 48 4.98 0.35 9.76
C LEU A 48 4.43 0.10 11.17
N ALA A 49 3.19 -0.37 11.29
CA ALA A 49 2.64 -0.80 12.56
C ALA A 49 3.56 -1.86 13.20
N PRO A 50 3.74 -1.80 14.54
CA PRO A 50 4.48 -2.83 15.23
C PRO A 50 3.84 -4.20 14.97
N PRO A 51 4.64 -5.29 14.93
CA PRO A 51 4.09 -6.63 14.84
C PRO A 51 3.05 -6.83 15.95
N LEU A 52 1.92 -7.46 15.62
CA LEU A 52 1.02 -7.97 16.63
C LEU A 52 1.85 -8.91 17.52
N ASP A 53 1.90 -8.61 18.82
CA ASP A 53 2.71 -9.31 19.81
C ASP A 53 2.63 -10.84 19.62
N ASP A 54 3.78 -11.47 19.34
CA ASP A 54 3.92 -12.94 19.17
C ASP A 54 3.72 -13.72 20.48
N ARG A 55 3.22 -13.08 21.56
CA ARG A 55 2.85 -13.73 22.82
C ARG A 55 1.45 -14.35 22.74
N VAL A 56 1.36 -15.46 22.01
CA VAL A 56 0.38 -16.54 22.27
C VAL A 56 1.13 -17.85 22.45
#